data_AF-A0A9W6UWU0-F1
#
_entry.id   AF-A0A9W6UWU0-F1
#
_cell.length_a   1.000
_cell.length_b   1.000
_cell.length_c   1.000
_cell.angle_alpha   90.00
_cell.angle_beta   90.00
_cell.angle_gamma   90.00
#
_symmetry.space_group_name_H-M   'P 1'
#
loop_
_entity.id
_entity.type
_entity.pdbx_description
1 polymer ?
#
loop_
_entity_poly.entity_id
_entity_poly.type
_entity_poly.pdbx_seq_one_letter_code
_entity_poly.pdbx_strand_id
1 'polypeptide(L)'
;MSKADAAVTGRSHDGAAYGDAPGTKERVTVNLTGKGAAALAELGRTGDSKTDIINRALSIYEYFERIIREGGAVYVRERGSEEFIRVQFL
;
A
#
# COMPACT_ATOMS: atom_id res chain seq x y z
N MET A 1 -40.19 32.30 21.49
CA MET A 1 -40.06 30.84 21.46
C MET A 1 -39.05 30.48 20.39
N SER A 2 -38.08 29.67 20.79
CA SER A 2 -36.83 29.31 20.10
C SER A 2 -37.05 28.38 18.90
N LYS A 3 -36.24 28.56 17.84
CA LYS A 3 -35.32 27.53 17.34
C LYS A 3 -34.32 28.19 16.38
N ALA A 4 -33.14 28.49 16.89
CA ALA A 4 -31.91 28.59 16.12
C ALA A 4 -31.29 27.18 16.07
N ASP A 5 -30.80 26.76 14.91
CA ASP A 5 -29.84 25.69 14.61
C ASP A 5 -29.94 25.44 13.09
N ALA A 6 -28.91 25.40 12.25
CA ALA A 6 -27.51 25.13 12.51
C ALA A 6 -26.64 25.76 11.41
N ALA A 7 -25.61 26.47 11.82
CA ALA A 7 -24.34 26.50 11.12
C ALA A 7 -23.29 26.01 12.13
N VAL A 8 -22.22 25.38 11.64
CA VAL A 8 -20.92 25.07 12.28
C VAL A 8 -20.52 23.58 12.13
N THR A 9 -19.77 23.34 11.06
CA THR A 9 -18.48 22.59 10.96
C THR A 9 -18.25 21.30 11.76
N GLY A 10 -17.81 20.26 11.04
CA GLY A 10 -16.87 19.25 11.52
C GLY A 10 -16.00 18.80 10.34
N ARG A 11 -14.91 19.51 10.04
CA ARG A 11 -13.54 19.33 10.57
C ARG A 11 -12.93 18.01 10.07
N SER A 12 -12.11 18.13 9.03
CA SER A 12 -11.12 17.14 8.61
C SER A 12 -10.29 16.73 9.82
N HIS A 13 -10.33 15.45 10.18
CA HIS A 13 -9.44 14.88 11.18
C HIS A 13 -8.20 14.33 10.47
N ASP A 14 -7.24 15.21 10.24
CA ASP A 14 -5.84 14.82 10.13
C ASP A 14 -5.32 14.43 11.52
N GLY A 15 -4.59 13.31 11.55
CA GLY A 15 -3.53 13.05 12.53
C GLY A 15 -3.96 12.79 13.98
N ALA A 16 -4.30 11.55 14.30
CA ALA A 16 -4.15 11.04 15.66
C ALA A 16 -3.54 9.64 15.63
N ALA A 17 -2.34 9.55 16.23
CA ALA A 17 -1.53 8.38 16.51
C ALA A 17 -2.25 7.03 16.45
N TYR A 18 -1.99 6.24 15.40
CA TYR A 18 -2.37 4.83 15.39
C TYR A 18 -1.30 4.01 16.12
N GLY A 19 -1.48 3.95 17.44
CA GLY A 19 -0.87 2.94 18.27
C GLY A 19 -1.34 1.55 17.84
N ASP A 20 -0.35 0.68 17.67
CA ASP A 20 -0.45 -0.74 17.41
C ASP A 20 -1.30 -1.45 18.48
N ALA A 21 -2.60 -1.53 18.25
CA ALA A 21 -3.51 -2.38 19.00
C ALA A 21 -3.80 -3.64 18.16
N PRO A 22 -3.48 -4.85 18.64
CA PRO A 22 -3.69 -6.07 17.88
C PRO A 22 -5.18 -6.26 17.59
N GLY A 23 -5.57 -6.02 16.34
CA GLY A 23 -6.94 -6.20 15.86
C GLY A 23 -7.55 -5.02 15.11
N THR A 24 -6.92 -3.84 15.09
CA THR A 24 -7.49 -2.70 14.34
C THR A 24 -7.10 -2.78 12.87
N LYS A 25 -8.06 -3.17 12.01
CA LYS A 25 -7.88 -3.16 10.55
C LYS A 25 -8.18 -1.76 10.02
N GLU A 26 -7.18 -1.09 9.46
CA GLU A 26 -7.39 0.12 8.68
C GLU A 26 -8.07 -0.23 7.34
N ARG A 27 -9.06 0.57 6.93
CA ARG A 27 -9.73 0.42 5.64
C ARG A 27 -9.24 1.49 4.68
N VAL A 28 -8.64 1.07 3.58
CA VAL A 28 -8.16 1.95 2.52
C VAL A 28 -8.97 1.73 1.24
N THR A 29 -9.50 2.81 0.67
CA THR A 29 -10.07 2.81 -0.68
C THR A 29 -9.03 3.40 -1.62
N VAL A 30 -8.64 2.64 -2.66
CA VAL A 30 -7.66 3.08 -3.65
C VAL A 30 -8.26 3.08 -5.04
N ASN A 31 -7.90 4.08 -5.83
CA ASN A 31 -8.11 4.07 -7.27
C ASN A 31 -6.85 3.51 -7.93
N LEU A 32 -6.96 2.34 -8.56
CA LEU A 32 -5.84 1.74 -9.28
C LEU A 32 -5.68 2.37 -10.66
N THR A 33 -4.45 2.57 -11.09
CA THR A 33 -4.16 2.83 -12.52
C THR A 33 -4.57 1.62 -13.35
N GLY A 34 -4.74 1.79 -14.67
CA GLY A 34 -5.04 0.67 -15.57
C GLY A 34 -4.03 -0.48 -15.44
N LYS A 35 -2.74 -0.15 -15.30
CA LYS A 35 -1.67 -1.13 -15.06
C LYS A 35 -1.81 -1.83 -13.71
N GLY A 36 -2.14 -1.10 -12.64
CA GLY A 36 -2.36 -1.67 -11.31
C GLY A 36 -3.57 -2.60 -11.26
N ALA A 37 -4.67 -2.23 -11.91
CA ALA A 37 -5.86 -3.07 -12.01
C ALA A 37 -5.58 -4.36 -12.79
N ALA A 38 -4.84 -4.28 -13.90
CA ALA A 38 -4.44 -5.46 -14.67
C ALA A 38 -3.50 -6.38 -13.86
N ALA A 39 -2.53 -5.83 -13.14
CA ALA A 39 -1.64 -6.60 -12.28
C ALA A 39 -2.40 -7.30 -11.15
N LEU A 40 -3.34 -6.62 -10.50
CA LEU A 40 -4.19 -7.22 -9.46
C LEU A 40 -5.05 -8.37 -10.02
N ALA A 41 -5.57 -8.22 -11.25
CA ALA A 41 -6.32 -9.28 -11.91
C ALA A 41 -5.45 -10.50 -12.23
N GLU A 42 -4.22 -10.29 -12.69
CA GLU A 42 -3.25 -11.37 -12.95
C GLU A 42 -2.88 -12.10 -11.66
N LEU A 43 -2.51 -11.35 -10.62
CA LEU A 43 -2.14 -11.92 -9.32
C LEU A 43 -3.31 -12.67 -8.68
N GLY A 44 -4.56 -12.26 -8.91
CA GLY A 44 -5.73 -13.00 -8.45
C GLY A 44 -5.83 -14.43 -8.99
N ARG A 45 -5.09 -14.77 -10.06
CA ARG A 45 -5.03 -16.14 -10.62
C ARG A 45 -4.24 -17.11 -9.72
N THR A 46 -3.45 -16.62 -8.77
CA THR A 46 -2.71 -17.46 -7.82
C THR A 46 -3.58 -18.02 -6.70
N GLY A 47 -4.83 -17.54 -6.57
CA GLY A 47 -5.77 -17.95 -5.53
C GLY A 47 -5.73 -17.08 -4.26
N ASP A 48 -4.81 -16.11 -4.17
CA ASP A 48 -4.79 -15.11 -3.10
C ASP A 48 -5.98 -14.14 -3.24
N SER A 49 -6.56 -13.70 -2.11
CA SER A 49 -7.61 -12.66 -2.16
C SER A 49 -7.01 -11.30 -2.54
N LYS A 50 -7.83 -10.37 -3.05
CA LYS A 50 -7.38 -9.00 -3.34
C LYS A 50 -6.77 -8.33 -2.11
N THR A 51 -7.35 -8.56 -0.93
CA THR A 51 -6.85 -8.03 0.34
C THR A 51 -5.47 -8.61 0.67
N ASP A 52 -5.28 -9.92 0.48
CA ASP A 52 -3.98 -10.56 0.74
C ASP A 52 -2.91 -10.09 -0.23
N ILE A 53 -3.26 -9.96 -1.52
CA ILE A 53 -2.36 -9.42 -2.54
C ILE A 53 -1.93 -7.99 -2.18
N ILE A 54 -2.87 -7.11 -1.84
CA ILE A 54 -2.57 -5.72 -1.48
C ILE A 54 -1.72 -5.65 -0.22
N ASN A 55 -2.07 -6.38 0.83
CA ASN A 55 -1.29 -6.40 2.07
C ASN A 55 0.13 -6.90 1.83
N ARG A 56 0.30 -8.00 1.09
CA ARG A 56 1.62 -8.55 0.76
C ARG A 56 2.43 -7.58 -0.10
N ALA A 57 1.81 -6.92 -1.07
CA ALA A 57 2.47 -5.91 -1.90
C ALA A 57 2.99 -4.73 -1.06
N LEU A 58 2.20 -4.24 -0.11
CA LEU A 58 2.62 -3.18 0.81
C LEU A 58 3.79 -3.61 1.70
N SER A 59 3.76 -4.82 2.26
CA SER A 59 4.87 -5.34 3.06
C SER A 59 6.17 -5.50 2.25
N ILE A 60 6.08 -5.99 1.02
CA ILE A 60 7.24 -6.14 0.13
C ILE A 60 7.81 -4.76 -0.24
N TYR A 61 6.93 -3.80 -0.54
CA TYR A 61 7.35 -2.43 -0.86
C TYR A 61 8.08 -1.77 0.32
N GLU A 62 7.52 -1.84 1.53
CA GLU A 62 8.18 -1.33 2.75
C GLU A 62 9.56 -1.96 2.95
N TYR A 63 9.64 -3.28 2.84
CA TYR A 63 10.89 -4.01 3.03
C TYR A 63 11.99 -3.56 2.07
N PHE A 64 11.65 -3.39 0.79
CA PHE A 64 12.61 -2.91 -0.21
C PHE A 64 13.02 -1.46 -0.01
N GLU A 65 12.05 -0.58 0.28
CA GLU A 65 12.33 0.83 0.60
C GLU A 65 13.26 0.96 1.80
N ARG A 66 13.07 0.13 2.84
CA ARG A 66 13.94 0.10 4.02
C ARG A 66 15.38 -0.27 3.64
N ILE A 67 15.59 -1.34 2.87
CA ILE A 67 16.93 -1.73 2.39
C ILE A 67 17.60 -0.60 1.62
N ILE A 68 16.88 0.03 0.69
CA ILE A 68 17.41 1.09 -0.18
C ILE A 68 17.79 2.32 0.65
N ARG A 69 16.92 2.74 1.58
CA ARG A 69 17.16 3.88 2.48
C ARG A 69 18.34 3.66 3.42
N GLU A 70 18.59 2.43 3.84
CA GLU A 70 19.74 2.04 4.67
C GLU A 70 21.06 1.92 3.87
N GLY A 71 21.05 2.31 2.59
CA GLY A 71 22.23 2.29 1.71
C GLY A 71 22.46 0.94 1.01
N GLY A 72 21.53 -0.01 1.16
CA GLY A 72 21.54 -1.28 0.46
C GLY A 72 21.03 -1.20 -0.98
N ALA A 73 20.97 -2.36 -1.64
CA ALA A 73 20.45 -2.48 -2.98
C ALA A 73 19.71 -3.81 -3.18
N VAL A 74 18.65 -3.78 -3.98
CA VAL A 74 17.88 -4.95 -4.39
C VAL A 74 18.17 -5.22 -5.86
N TYR A 75 18.51 -6.47 -6.17
CA TYR A 75 18.77 -6.91 -7.53
C TYR A 75 17.86 -8.09 -7.88
N VAL A 76 17.36 -8.09 -9.11
CA VAL A 76 16.63 -9.23 -9.68
C VAL A 76 17.44 -9.84 -10.81
N ARG A 77 17.26 -11.14 -11.01
CA ARG A 77 17.83 -11.87 -12.13
C ARG A 77 16.72 -12.60 -12.84
N GLU A 78 16.54 -12.29 -14.12
CA GLU A 78 15.59 -13.01 -14.94
C GLU A 78 16.12 -14.40 -15.27
N ARG A 79 15.20 -15.36 -15.47
CA ARG A 79 15.57 -16.73 -15.80
C ARG A 79 16.34 -16.74 -17.13
N GLY A 80 17.57 -17.24 -17.09
CA GLY A 80 18.45 -17.32 -18.27
C GLY A 80 19.33 -16.09 -18.47
N SER A 81 19.24 -15.07 -17.61
CA SER A 81 20.21 -13.97 -17.56
C SER A 81 21.36 -14.30 -16.61
N GLU A 82 22.57 -13.91 -17.02
CA GLU A 82 23.77 -13.85 -16.17
C GLU A 82 23.92 -12.49 -15.48
N GLU A 83 23.12 -11.50 -15.88
CA GLU A 83 23.17 -10.14 -15.35
C GLU A 83 22.11 -9.91 -14.27
N PHE A 84 22.50 -9.14 -13.26
CA PHE A 84 21.60 -8.64 -12.23
C PHE A 84 21.13 -7.23 -12.59
N ILE A 85 19.80 -7.04 -12.57
CA ILE A 85 19.18 -5.73 -12.78
C ILE A 85 18.86 -5.13 -11.42
N ARG A 86 19.34 -3.91 -11.17
CA ARG A 86 19.01 -3.18 -9.95
C ARG A 86 17.54 -2.76 -9.98
N VAL A 87 16.79 -3.12 -8.95
CA VAL A 87 15.44 -2.63 -8.75
C VAL A 87 15.50 -1.18 -8.29
N GLN A 88 14.76 -0.31 -8.97
CA GLN A 88 14.53 1.07 -8.55
C GLN A 88 13.02 1.30 -8.46
N PHE A 89 12.57 1.76 -7.29
CA PHE A 89 11.23 2.29 -7.11
C PHE A 89 11.27 3.80 -7.42
N LEU A 90 10.26 4.29 -8.14
CA LEU A 90 10.10 5.71 -8.50
C LEU A 90 9.26 6.43 -7.45
#